data_AF-A0A2A4JKE9-F1
#
_entry.id   AF-A0A2A4JKE9-F1
#
_cell.length_a   1.000
_cell.length_b   1.000
_cell.length_c   1.000
_cell.angle_alpha   90.00
_cell.angle_beta   90.00
_cell.angle_gamma   90.00
#
_symmetry.space_group_name_H-M   'P 1'
#
loop_
_entity.id
_entity.type
_entity.pdbx_description
1 polymer ?
#
loop_
_entity_poly.entity_id
_entity_poly.type
_entity_poly.pdbx_seq_one_letter_code
_entity_poly.pdbx_strand_id
1 'polypeptide(L)' 'MKELRFEWAVVRPIDPGEVVTLHLLSRVRWGTPRVLGVYRLGLQIVVTDGQLSITDTLVDDRNKPVP' A
#
# COMPACT_ATOMS: atom_id res chain seq x y z
N MET A 1 -8.12 2.12 18.24
CA MET A 1 -7.67 2.69 16.95
C MET A 1 -8.86 2.69 16.02
N LYS A 2 -9.04 3.73 15.20
CA LYS A 2 -10.15 3.78 14.24
C LYS A 2 -9.75 2.96 13.02
N GLU A 3 -10.55 1.96 12.65
CA GLU A 3 -10.31 1.20 11.43
C GLU A 3 -10.61 2.09 10.23
N LEU A 4 -9.66 2.18 9.30
CA LEU A 4 -9.82 2.90 8.05
C LEU A 4 -10.04 1.88 6.95
N ARG A 5 -11.17 1.99 6.26
CA ARG A 5 -11.54 1.14 5.13
C ARG A 5 -11.53 1.97 3.86
N PHE A 6 -10.84 1.46 2.86
CA PHE A 6 -10.76 2.04 1.52
C PHE A 6 -11.39 1.05 0.54
N GLU A 7 -12.18 1.57 -0.39
CA GLU A 7 -12.90 0.76 -1.37
C GLU A 7 -12.69 1.32 -2.78
N TRP A 8 -12.49 0.42 -3.73
CA TRP A 8 -12.34 0.76 -5.14
C TRP A 8 -13.32 -0.09 -5.95
N ALA A 9 -14.04 0.54 -6.88
CA ALA A 9 -14.87 -0.17 -7.83
C ALA A 9 -13.98 -0.84 -8.90
N VAL A 10 -14.09 -2.15 -9.05
CA VAL A 10 -13.35 -2.95 -10.03
C VAL A 10 -14.29 -3.28 -11.19
N VAL A 11 -14.12 -2.61 -12.32
CA VAL A 11 -15.02 -2.72 -13.49
C VAL A 11 -14.61 -3.80 -14.49
N ARG A 12 -13.41 -4.35 -14.34
CA ARG A 12 -12.84 -5.43 -15.16
C ARG A 12 -12.00 -6.36 -14.29
N PRO A 13 -11.70 -7.59 -14.73
CA PRO A 13 -10.74 -8.45 -14.05
C PRO A 13 -9.40 -7.73 -13.84
N ILE A 14 -8.76 -8.06 -12.72
CA ILE A 14 -7.43 -7.53 -12.37
C ILE A 14 -6.39 -8.24 -13.23
N ASP A 15 -5.56 -7.47 -13.92
CA ASP A 15 -4.54 -7.98 -14.84
C ASP A 15 -3.22 -8.27 -14.11
N PRO A 16 -2.35 -9.15 -14.66
CA PRO A 16 -1.02 -9.36 -14.11
C PRO A 16 -0.21 -8.06 -14.07
N GLY A 17 0.42 -7.78 -12.94
CA GLY A 17 1.22 -6.58 -12.73
C GLY A 17 0.47 -5.38 -12.15
N GLU A 18 -0.85 -5.46 -11.94
CA GLU A 18 -1.58 -4.43 -11.18
C GLU A 18 -1.19 -4.49 -9.70
N VAL A 19 -0.94 -3.33 -9.10
CA VAL A 19 -0.36 -3.19 -7.76
C VAL A 19 -1.14 -2.16 -6.95
N VAL A 20 -1.48 -2.49 -5.70
CA VAL A 20 -1.87 -1.49 -4.71
C VAL A 20 -0.62 -0.96 -4.01
N THR A 21 -0.49 0.36 -3.95
CA THR A 21 0.65 1.04 -3.31
C THR A 21 0.16 1.85 -2.12
N LEU A 22 0.71 1.56 -0.95
CA LEU A 22 0.49 2.34 0.28
C LEU A 22 1.69 3.23 0.53
N HIS A 23 1.43 4.53 0.74
CA HIS A 23 2.45 5.50 1.13
C HIS A 23 2.20 5.94 2.57
N LEU A 24 3.19 5.76 3.44
CA LEU A 24 3.18 6.37 4.76
C LEU A 24 3.70 7.79 4.64
N LEU A 25 2.87 8.77 4.99
CA LEU A 25 3.22 10.19 4.92
C LEU A 25 3.47 10.77 6.30
N SER A 26 4.46 11.67 6.40
CA SER A 26 4.65 12.49 7.60
C SER A 26 3.54 13.54 7.69
N ARG A 27 2.95 13.66 8.89
CA ARG A 27 1.97 14.72 9.17
C ARG A 27 2.71 15.96 9.67
N VAL A 28 2.75 17.02 8.85
CA VAL A 28 3.39 18.30 9.19
C VAL A 28 2.35 19.42 9.28
N ARG A 29 2.56 20.38 10.20
CA ARG A 29 1.68 21.56 10.35
C ARG A 29 1.90 22.60 9.25
N TRP A 30 3.11 22.68 8.71
CA TRP A 30 3.52 23.60 7.66
C TRP A 30 4.44 22.88 6.67
N GLY A 31 4.32 23.18 5.38
CA GLY A 31 5.10 22.53 4.31
C GLY A 31 4.48 21.26 3.72
N THR A 32 5.19 20.62 2.80
CA THR A 32 4.73 19.43 2.07
C THR A 32 4.98 18.15 2.88
N PRO A 33 3.97 17.27 3.04
CA PRO A 33 4.17 15.95 3.62
C PRO A 33 5.27 15.16 2.90
N ARG A 34 6.13 14.48 3.67
CA ARG A 34 7.19 13.63 3.14
C ARG A 34 6.75 12.17 3.20
N VAL A 35 7.06 11.39 2.16
CA VAL A 35 6.92 9.93 2.18
C VAL A 35 7.98 9.34 3.12
N LEU A 36 7.53 8.65 4.16
CA LEU A 36 8.36 7.94 5.14
C LEU A 36 8.66 6.51 4.72
N GLY A 37 7.73 5.88 3.99
CA GLY A 37 7.89 4.53 3.50
C GLY A 37 6.78 4.15 2.54
N VAL A 38 7.02 3.09 1.78
CA VAL A 38 6.11 2.57 0.76
C VAL A 38 5.95 1.07 0.93
N TYR A 39 4.72 0.60 0.74
CA TYR A 39 4.40 -0.81 0.57
C TYR A 39 3.72 -1.03 -0.77
N ARG A 40 4.07 -2.11 -1.47
CA ARG A 40 3.53 -2.46 -2.79
C ARG A 40 3.09 -3.91 -2.79
N LEU A 41 1.83 -4.14 -3.10
CA LEU A 41 1.25 -5.48 -3.20
C LEU A 41 0.72 -5.72 -4.61
N GLY A 42 1.26 -6.73 -5.28
CA GLY A 42 0.68 -7.23 -6.53
C GLY A 42 -0.70 -7.84 -6.26
N LEU A 43 -1.72 -7.35 -6.96
CA LEU A 43 -3.11 -7.73 -6.69
C LEU A 43 -3.46 -9.15 -7.14
N GLN A 44 -2.62 -9.77 -7.98
CA GLN A 44 -2.83 -11.15 -8.44
C GLN A 44 -2.90 -12.17 -7.29
N ILE A 45 -2.17 -11.94 -6.20
CA ILE A 45 -2.24 -12.83 -5.04
C ILE A 45 -3.61 -12.78 -4.36
N VAL A 46 -4.26 -11.61 -4.29
CA VAL A 46 -5.61 -11.47 -3.73
C VAL A 46 -6.67 -12.05 -4.66
N VAL A 47 -6.46 -11.96 -5.98
CA VAL A 47 -7.34 -12.57 -6.98
C VAL A 47 -7.33 -14.09 -6.86
N THR A 48 -6.16 -14.67 -6.57
CA THR A 48 -5.97 -16.11 -6.42
C THR A 48 -6.49 -16.63 -5.09
N ASP A 49 -6.16 -15.94 -3.99
CA ASP A 49 -6.43 -16.43 -2.62
C ASP A 49 -7.76 -15.90 -2.05
N GLY A 50 -8.41 -14.96 -2.74
CA GLY A 50 -9.68 -14.33 -2.36
C GLY A 50 -9.59 -13.30 -1.23
N GLN A 51 -8.75 -13.56 -0.21
CA GLN A 51 -8.51 -12.64 0.89
C GLN A 51 -7.08 -12.78 1.42
N LEU A 52 -6.48 -11.65 1.79
CA LEU A 52 -5.14 -11.61 2.39
C LEU A 52 -5.13 -10.84 3.70
N SER A 53 -4.38 -11.35 4.67
CA SER A 53 -3.99 -10.64 5.89
C SER A 53 -2.48 -10.43 5.86
N ILE A 54 -2.04 -9.17 5.87
CA ILE A 54 -0.66 -8.79 5.59
C ILE A 54 -0.01 -8.21 6.83
N THR A 55 1.20 -8.67 7.15
CA THR A 55 2.10 -8.06 8.13
C THR A 55 3.47 -8.00 7.49
N ASP A 56 3.94 -6.79 7.17
CA ASP A 56 5.16 -6.58 6.40
C ASP A 56 5.85 -5.26 6.78
N THR A 57 7.06 -5.05 6.28
CA THR A 57 7.88 -3.87 6.52
C THR A 57 7.75 -2.86 5.38
N LEU A 58 7.71 -1.57 5.70
CA LEU A 58 7.76 -0.52 4.68
C LEU A 58 9.17 -0.36 4.14
N VAL A 59 9.31 0.09 2.90
CA VAL A 59 10.61 0.42 2.31
C VAL A 59 10.75 1.90 1.97
N ASP A 60 11.97 2.42 2.03
CA ASP A 60 12.30 3.79 1.62
C ASP A 60 12.47 3.92 0.09
N ASP A 61 12.89 5.09 -0.37
CA ASP A 61 13.14 5.40 -1.78
C ASP A 61 14.34 4.62 -2.37
N ARG A 62 15.18 4.03 -1.52
CA ARG A 62 16.33 3.19 -1.87
C ARG A 62 16.03 1.70 -1.69
N ASN A 63 14.75 1.35 -1.52
CA ASN A 63 14.30 -0.01 -1.30
C ASN A 63 14.91 -0.66 -0.05
N LYS A 64 15.22 0.15 0.97
CA LYS A 64 15.68 -0.33 2.27
C LYS A 64 14.52 -0.38 3.26
N PRO A 65 14.48 -1.39 4.15
CA PRO A 65 13.49 -1.44 5.23
C PRO A 65 13.53 -0.15 6.07
N VAL A 66 12.36 0.43 6.31
CA VAL A 66 12.19 1.55 7.24
C VAL A 66 12.14 0.98 8.67
N PRO A 67 12.93 1.53 9.61
CA PRO A 67 12.93 1.10 11.01
C PRO A 67 11.65 1.49 11.79
#